data_AF-A0A8X8GEU0-F1
#
_entry.id   AF-A0A8X8GEU0-F1
#
_cell.length_a   1.000
_cell.length_b   1.000
_cell.length_c   1.000
_cell.angle_alpha   90.00
_cell.angle_beta   90.00
_cell.angle_gamma   90.00
#
_symmetry.space_group_name_H-M   'P 1'
#
loop_
_entity.id
_entity.type
_entity.pdbx_description
1 polymer ?
#
loop_
_entity_poly.entity_id
_entity_poly.type
_entity_poly.pdbx_seq_one_letter_code
_entity_poly.pdbx_strand_id
1 'polypeptide(L)'
;MRYKIMNNFEIQIQYPNHTDEREMEHESDLDIAEILAKFESISWRRQRVLQLQLDGRNTIFTVLNPASEAFLKITLNAYAKSEDFEFKIESNIKLIFPQRELFGLMTRKNKEVFAIKHSTLEQVKASLIAFLNQDTKGLEDILRDSKATSLKDAS
;
A
#
# COMPACT_ATOMS: atom_id res chain seq x y z
N MET A 1 29.69 17.18 -7.09
CA MET A 1 28.64 16.78 -6.13
C MET A 1 27.35 16.60 -6.92
N ARG A 2 26.79 15.38 -6.97
CA ARG A 2 25.44 15.16 -7.52
C ARG A 2 24.46 15.37 -6.37
N TYR A 3 23.59 16.36 -6.47
CA TYR A 3 22.45 16.48 -5.55
C TYR A 3 21.58 15.24 -5.74
N LYS A 4 21.43 14.44 -4.68
CA LYS A 4 20.40 13.40 -4.63
C LYS A 4 19.08 14.16 -4.57
N ILE A 5 18.21 14.00 -5.56
CA ILE A 5 16.85 14.54 -5.48
C ILE A 5 16.20 13.80 -4.31
N MET A 6 16.03 14.49 -3.19
CA MET A 6 15.23 13.98 -2.07
C MET A 6 13.78 14.05 -2.51
N ASN A 7 13.15 12.87 -2.63
CA ASN A 7 11.71 12.82 -2.77
C ASN A 7 11.14 13.01 -1.37
N ASN A 8 10.47 14.15 -1.18
CA ASN A 8 9.68 14.39 0.00
C ASN A 8 8.31 13.78 -0.21
N PHE A 9 7.74 13.22 0.85
CA PHE A 9 6.40 12.65 0.83
C PHE A 9 5.57 13.27 1.95
N GLU A 10 4.27 13.06 1.84
CA GLU A 10 3.30 13.39 2.87
C GLU A 10 2.65 12.10 3.35
N ILE A 11 2.27 12.09 4.63
CA ILE A 11 1.48 11.01 5.20
C ILE A 11 0.19 11.54 5.78
N GLN A 12 -0.82 10.68 5.76
CA GLN A 12 -2.07 10.86 6.48
C GLN A 12 -2.40 9.56 7.20
N ILE A 13 -2.65 9.65 8.51
CA ILE A 13 -2.97 8.49 9.34
C ILE A 13 -4.32 8.69 10.03
N GLN A 14 -5.22 7.75 9.78
CA GLN A 14 -6.49 7.65 10.47
C GLN A 14 -6.46 6.48 11.45
N TYR A 15 -6.84 6.73 12.70
CA TYR A 15 -7.07 5.69 13.70
C TYR A 15 -8.57 5.51 13.98
N PRO A 16 -8.98 4.37 14.57
CA PRO A 16 -10.39 4.09 14.82
C PRO A 16 -11.09 5.12 15.73
N ASN A 17 -10.34 5.74 16.64
CA ASN A 17 -10.83 6.76 17.56
C ASN A 17 -10.98 8.15 16.93
N HIS A 18 -10.50 8.36 15.69
CA HIS A 18 -10.67 9.64 15.01
C HIS A 18 -12.10 9.79 14.51
N THR A 19 -12.80 10.82 15.00
CA THR A 19 -14.21 11.09 14.68
C THR A 19 -14.41 12.06 13.50
N ASP A 20 -13.38 12.82 13.13
CA ASP A 20 -13.34 13.80 12.04
C ASP A 20 -11.99 13.70 11.29
N GLU A 21 -11.95 14.13 10.03
CA GLU A 21 -10.71 14.22 9.23
C GLU A 21 -9.67 15.16 9.87
N ARG A 22 -10.12 16.17 10.62
CA ARG A 22 -9.25 17.10 11.35
C ARG A 22 -8.44 16.44 12.48
N GLU A 23 -8.87 15.26 12.92
CA GLU A 23 -8.15 14.48 13.93
C GLU A 23 -7.09 13.57 13.31
N MET A 24 -7.07 13.42 11.98
CA MET A 24 -6.06 12.63 11.29
C MET A 24 -4.68 13.21 11.50
N GLU A 25 -3.70 12.34 11.78
CA GLU A 25 -2.31 12.76 11.82
C GLU A 25 -1.88 13.08 10.39
N HIS A 26 -1.27 14.25 10.21
CA HIS A 26 -0.72 14.69 8.95
C HIS A 26 0.70 15.19 9.16
N GLU A 27 1.62 14.69 8.36
CA GLU A 27 3.01 15.11 8.35
C GLU A 27 3.46 15.22 6.89
N SER A 28 4.27 16.23 6.59
CA SER A 28 4.77 16.58 5.26
C SER A 28 6.29 16.66 5.28
N ASP A 29 6.90 16.76 4.10
CA ASP A 29 8.35 16.89 3.94
C ASP A 29 9.17 15.72 4.52
N LEU A 30 8.57 14.52 4.55
CA LEU A 30 9.21 13.32 5.08
C LEU A 30 10.05 12.62 4.01
N ASP A 31 11.21 12.11 4.43
CA ASP A 31 12.01 11.22 3.60
C ASP A 31 11.55 9.74 3.71
N ILE A 32 12.16 8.89 2.88
CA ILE A 32 11.83 7.45 2.83
C ILE A 32 12.01 6.77 4.19
N ALA A 33 13.08 7.08 4.93
CA ALA A 33 13.37 6.43 6.20
C ALA A 33 12.36 6.85 7.28
N GLU A 34 11.97 8.12 7.29
CA GLU A 34 10.97 8.66 8.22
C GLU A 34 9.59 8.02 8.01
N ILE A 35 9.15 7.84 6.76
CA ILE A 35 7.87 7.18 6.45
C ILE A 35 7.87 5.72 6.90
N LEU A 36 8.97 5.00 6.63
CA LEU A 36 9.10 3.59 7.05
C LEU A 36 9.11 3.49 8.58
N ALA A 37 9.87 4.35 9.26
CA ALA A 37 9.90 4.39 10.72
C ALA A 37 8.51 4.71 11.31
N LYS A 38 7.77 5.65 10.71
CA LYS A 38 6.40 5.97 11.12
C LYS A 38 5.48 4.78 10.95
N PHE A 39 5.52 4.09 9.80
CA PHE A 39 4.71 2.89 9.55
C PHE A 39 5.00 1.77 10.57
N GLU A 40 6.28 1.58 10.92
CA GLU A 40 6.71 0.58 11.90
C GLU A 40 6.37 0.96 13.35
N SER A 41 6.28 2.25 13.65
CA SER A 41 5.87 2.74 14.97
C SER A 41 4.41 2.44 15.31
N ILE A 42 3.58 2.17 14.29
CA ILE A 42 2.16 1.86 14.49
C ILE A 42 2.01 0.48 15.13
N SER A 43 1.40 0.46 16.32
CA SER A 43 1.02 -0.79 16.99
C SER A 43 -0.19 -1.44 16.31
N TRP A 44 0.01 -2.10 15.17
CA TRP A 44 -1.04 -2.73 14.36
C TRP A 44 -1.94 -3.68 15.16
N ARG A 45 -1.39 -4.38 16.16
CA ARG A 45 -2.16 -5.23 17.09
C ARG A 45 -3.16 -4.43 17.90
N ARG A 46 -2.71 -3.32 18.51
CA ARG A 46 -3.56 -2.44 19.29
C ARG A 46 -4.63 -1.82 18.40
N GLN A 47 -4.27 -1.41 17.19
CA GLN A 47 -5.19 -0.83 16.23
C GLN A 47 -6.28 -1.82 15.79
N ARG A 48 -5.94 -3.09 15.56
CA ARG A 48 -6.92 -4.16 15.30
C ARG A 48 -7.94 -4.29 16.44
N VAL A 49 -7.45 -4.31 17.68
CA VAL A 49 -8.32 -4.41 18.87
C VAL A 49 -9.26 -3.20 18.98
N LEU A 50 -8.73 -1.99 18.80
CA LEU A 50 -9.54 -0.77 18.85
C LEU A 50 -10.61 -0.73 17.76
N GLN A 51 -10.28 -1.16 16.54
CA GLN A 51 -11.23 -1.21 15.43
C GLN A 51 -12.39 -2.18 15.70
N LEU A 52 -12.13 -3.31 16.36
CA LEU A 52 -13.16 -4.27 16.78
C LEU A 52 -14.01 -3.74 17.95
N GLN A 53 -13.45 -2.93 18.83
CA GLN A 53 -14.16 -2.36 19.99
C GLN A 53 -15.06 -1.17 19.62
N LEU A 54 -14.64 -0.37 18.64
CA LEU A 54 -15.30 0.88 18.26
C LEU A 54 -16.19 0.77 17.01
N ASP A 55 -16.44 -0.45 16.54
CA ASP A 55 -17.39 -0.79 15.47
C ASP A 55 -17.29 0.09 14.21
N GLY A 56 -16.09 0.14 13.60
CA GLY A 56 -16.04 0.24 12.14
C GLY A 56 -15.17 1.30 11.48
N ARG A 57 -14.45 2.18 12.19
CA ARG A 57 -13.46 3.04 11.52
C ARG A 57 -12.14 2.32 11.38
N ASN A 58 -11.71 2.13 10.14
CA ASN A 58 -10.48 1.44 9.83
C ASN A 58 -9.26 2.26 10.26
N THR A 59 -8.20 1.57 10.68
CA THR A 59 -6.87 2.18 10.65
C THR A 59 -6.40 2.29 9.22
N ILE A 60 -6.05 3.51 8.79
CA ILE A 60 -5.62 3.83 7.43
C ILE A 60 -4.29 4.57 7.50
N PHE A 61 -3.33 4.11 6.73
CA PHE A 61 -2.05 4.78 6.50
C PHE A 61 -1.93 5.12 5.02
N THR A 62 -1.92 6.40 4.69
CA THR A 62 -1.80 6.89 3.32
C THR A 62 -0.47 7.62 3.17
N VAL A 63 0.26 7.30 2.11
CA VAL A 63 1.45 8.04 1.69
C VAL A 63 1.19 8.68 0.34
N LEU A 64 1.52 9.96 0.21
CA LEU A 64 1.38 10.75 -1.01
C LEU A 64 2.78 11.20 -1.47
N ASN A 65 3.05 11.03 -2.77
CA ASN A 65 4.18 11.66 -3.44
C ASN A 65 3.67 12.94 -4.13
N PRO A 66 3.92 14.14 -3.55
CA PRO A 66 3.37 15.40 -4.07
C PRO A 66 3.89 15.74 -5.47
N ALA A 67 5.08 15.28 -5.86
CA ALA A 67 5.63 15.57 -7.18
C ALA A 67 4.90 14.86 -8.34
N SER A 68 4.27 13.72 -8.05
CA SER A 68 3.56 12.89 -9.04
C SER A 68 2.08 12.74 -8.77
N GLU A 69 1.60 13.26 -7.63
CA GLU A 69 0.28 13.03 -7.06
C GLU A 69 -0.06 11.53 -6.87
N ALA A 70 0.96 10.66 -6.90
CA ALA A 70 0.79 9.24 -6.70
C ALA A 70 0.60 8.93 -5.21
N PHE A 71 -0.33 8.04 -4.87
CA PHE A 71 -0.56 7.65 -3.48
C PHE A 71 -0.56 6.14 -3.29
N LEU A 72 -0.23 5.72 -2.07
CA LEU A 72 -0.43 4.36 -1.58
C LEU A 72 -1.24 4.42 -0.28
N LYS A 73 -2.42 3.82 -0.28
CA LYS A 73 -3.34 3.75 0.87
C LYS A 73 -3.37 2.31 1.39
N ILE A 74 -3.02 2.15 2.66
CA ILE A 74 -2.97 0.87 3.36
C ILE A 74 -4.05 0.88 4.43
N THR A 75 -4.97 -0.08 4.38
CA THR A 75 -6.10 -0.19 5.31
C THR A 75 -6.01 -1.51 6.07
N LEU A 76 -6.02 -1.46 7.40
CA LEU A 76 -6.07 -2.65 8.25
C LEU A 76 -7.44 -3.32 8.16
N ASN A 77 -7.48 -4.62 7.87
CA ASN A 77 -8.69 -5.43 7.95
C ASN A 77 -8.77 -6.13 9.30
N ALA A 78 -9.47 -5.53 10.27
CA ALA A 78 -9.61 -6.11 11.59
C ALA A 78 -10.48 -7.37 11.65
N TYR A 79 -11.36 -7.55 10.66
CA TYR A 79 -12.33 -8.66 10.55
C TYR A 79 -11.80 -9.85 9.74
N ALA A 80 -10.54 -9.82 9.33
CA ALA A 80 -9.90 -10.96 8.71
C ALA A 80 -10.00 -12.20 9.60
N LYS A 81 -10.35 -13.34 8.99
CA LYS A 81 -10.51 -14.61 9.71
C LYS A 81 -9.19 -15.21 10.18
N SER A 82 -8.07 -14.77 9.61
CA SER A 82 -6.72 -15.17 10.01
C SER A 82 -6.32 -14.55 11.35
N GLU A 83 -5.50 -15.28 12.09
CA GLU A 83 -4.82 -14.73 13.27
C GLU A 83 -3.81 -13.65 12.87
N ASP A 84 -3.18 -13.78 11.71
CA ASP A 84 -2.28 -12.79 11.13
C ASP A 84 -3.00 -11.52 10.68
N PHE A 85 -2.24 -10.42 10.58
CA PHE A 85 -2.76 -9.17 10.04
C PHE A 85 -3.00 -9.29 8.54
N GLU A 86 -4.18 -8.81 8.14
CA GLU A 86 -4.54 -8.64 6.75
C GLU A 86 -4.77 -7.17 6.46
N PHE A 87 -4.32 -6.73 5.29
CA PHE A 87 -4.44 -5.37 4.83
C PHE A 87 -4.99 -5.31 3.41
N LYS A 88 -5.69 -4.21 3.11
CA LYS A 88 -6.02 -3.80 1.75
C LYS A 88 -5.07 -2.69 1.32
N ILE A 89 -4.58 -2.78 0.09
CA ILE A 89 -3.74 -1.77 -0.55
C ILE A 89 -4.50 -1.17 -1.73
N GLU A 90 -4.57 0.16 -1.78
CA GLU A 90 -5.18 0.93 -2.87
C GLU A 90 -4.20 2.01 -3.35
N SER A 91 -4.19 2.30 -4.64
CA SER A 91 -3.34 3.34 -5.23
C SER A 91 -3.97 3.92 -6.50
N ASN A 92 -3.41 5.00 -7.03
CA ASN A 92 -3.64 5.49 -8.39
C ASN A 92 -2.50 5.11 -9.36
N ILE A 93 -1.57 4.25 -8.95
CA ILE A 93 -0.39 3.86 -9.71
C ILE A 93 -0.80 2.91 -10.83
N LYS A 94 -0.48 3.28 -12.08
CA LYS A 94 -0.77 2.47 -13.27
C LYS A 94 0.47 1.66 -13.67
N LEU A 95 0.38 0.34 -13.58
CA LEU A 95 1.41 -0.61 -14.00
C LEU A 95 1.16 -1.10 -15.43
N ILE A 96 2.22 -1.47 -16.15
CA ILE A 96 2.15 -1.83 -17.57
C ILE A 96 2.67 -3.24 -17.77
N PHE A 97 1.75 -4.19 -17.94
CA PHE A 97 2.10 -5.59 -18.15
C PHE A 97 2.20 -5.93 -19.65
N PRO A 98 3.27 -6.62 -20.09
CA PRO A 98 3.31 -7.20 -21.42
C PRO A 98 2.40 -8.43 -21.48
N GLN A 99 1.36 -8.39 -22.31
CA GLN A 99 0.56 -9.57 -22.63
C GLN A 99 1.15 -10.26 -23.87
N ARG A 100 1.57 -11.52 -23.72
CA ARG A 100 1.95 -12.36 -24.85
C ARG A 100 0.67 -12.89 -25.51
N GLU A 101 0.47 -12.57 -26.78
CA GLU A 101 -0.56 -13.23 -27.60
C GLU A 101 0.01 -14.50 -28.22
N LEU A 102 -0.81 -15.55 -28.27
CA LEU A 102 -0.44 -16.90 -28.74
C LEU A 102 -0.11 -16.99 -30.25
N PHE A 103 -0.16 -15.87 -30.98
CA PHE A 103 0.01 -15.83 -32.45
C PHE A 103 1.08 -14.83 -32.94
N GLY A 104 2.02 -14.44 -32.07
CA GLY A 104 3.36 -14.01 -32.49
C GLY A 104 3.53 -12.65 -33.17
N LEU A 105 2.47 -11.83 -33.35
CA LEU A 105 2.59 -10.59 -34.14
C LEU A 105 2.26 -9.28 -33.41
N MET A 106 1.76 -9.28 -32.17
CA MET A 106 1.73 -8.08 -31.32
C MET A 106 1.78 -8.41 -29.84
N THR A 107 2.60 -7.68 -29.08
CA THR A 107 2.51 -7.63 -27.61
C THR A 107 1.61 -6.47 -27.22
N ARG A 108 0.38 -6.76 -26.78
CA ARG A 108 -0.49 -5.73 -26.22
C ARG A 108 0.02 -5.35 -24.83
N LYS A 109 0.11 -4.05 -24.56
CA LYS A 109 0.39 -3.51 -23.22
C LYS A 109 -0.92 -3.39 -22.46
N ASN A 110 -1.08 -4.13 -21.38
CA ASN A 110 -2.20 -3.96 -20.47
C ASN A 110 -1.83 -2.98 -19.37
N LYS A 111 -2.74 -2.07 -19.07
CA LYS A 111 -2.60 -1.13 -17.95
C LYS A 111 -3.50 -1.59 -16.83
N GLU A 112 -2.94 -1.72 -15.64
CA GLU A 112 -3.69 -2.09 -14.45
C GLU A 112 -3.29 -1.17 -13.29
N VAL A 113 -4.26 -0.87 -12.42
CA VAL A 113 -3.99 -0.10 -11.20
C VAL A 113 -3.40 -1.04 -10.15
N PHE A 114 -2.33 -0.62 -9.47
CA PHE A 114 -1.78 -1.37 -8.35
C PHE A 114 -2.75 -1.35 -7.16
N ALA A 115 -3.42 -2.46 -6.91
CA ALA A 115 -4.30 -2.65 -5.77
C ALA A 115 -4.31 -4.12 -5.35
N ILE A 116 -4.31 -4.38 -4.04
CA ILE A 116 -4.31 -5.73 -3.48
C ILE A 116 -5.38 -5.79 -2.40
N LYS A 117 -6.36 -6.69 -2.58
CA LYS A 117 -7.51 -6.81 -1.65
C LYS A 117 -7.13 -7.41 -0.30
N HIS A 118 -6.24 -8.40 -0.32
CA HIS A 118 -5.78 -9.14 0.85
C HIS A 118 -4.25 -9.23 0.79
N SER A 119 -3.59 -8.60 1.75
CA SER A 119 -2.13 -8.54 1.83
C SER A 119 -1.67 -8.85 3.25
N THR A 120 -0.56 -9.57 3.38
CA THR A 120 0.14 -9.73 4.66
C THR A 120 0.90 -8.45 5.03
N LEU A 121 1.34 -8.33 6.28
CA LEU A 121 2.20 -7.22 6.71
C LEU A 121 3.50 -7.15 5.87
N GLU A 122 4.07 -8.30 5.50
CA GLU A 122 5.28 -8.37 4.67
C GLU A 122 5.04 -7.80 3.27
N GLN A 123 3.93 -8.18 2.62
CA GLN A 123 3.55 -7.65 1.30
C GLN A 123 3.28 -6.15 1.35
N VAL A 124 2.68 -5.65 2.43
CA VAL A 124 2.49 -4.22 2.65
C VAL A 124 3.82 -3.49 2.75
N LYS A 125 4.76 -4.00 3.57
CA LYS A 125 6.10 -3.39 3.71
C LYS A 125 6.84 -3.39 2.38
N ALA A 126 6.82 -4.49 1.62
CA ALA A 126 7.44 -4.56 0.31
C ALA A 126 6.82 -3.56 -0.67
N SER A 127 5.48 -3.44 -0.68
CA SER A 127 4.75 -2.50 -1.53
C SER A 127 5.09 -1.04 -1.19
N LEU A 128 5.15 -0.71 0.11
CA LEU A 128 5.52 0.61 0.59
C LEU A 128 6.95 0.97 0.19
N ILE A 129 7.90 0.06 0.38
CA ILE A 129 9.30 0.27 -0.03
C ILE A 129 9.39 0.47 -1.55
N ALA A 130 8.73 -0.36 -2.35
CA ALA A 130 8.73 -0.23 -3.81
C ALA A 130 8.12 1.12 -4.25
N PHE A 131 6.99 1.53 -3.66
CA PHE A 131 6.37 2.82 -3.91
C PHE A 131 7.32 4.00 -3.59
N LEU A 132 7.92 4.00 -2.39
CA LEU A 132 8.82 5.06 -1.93
C LEU A 132 10.08 5.18 -2.81
N ASN A 133 10.56 4.07 -3.35
CA ASN A 133 11.69 4.05 -4.30
C ASN A 133 11.28 4.30 -5.75
N GLN A 134 9.99 4.53 -6.03
CA GLN A 134 9.42 4.60 -7.40
C GLN A 134 9.75 3.36 -8.25
N ASP A 135 9.91 2.20 -7.59
CA ASP A 135 10.23 0.92 -8.20
C ASP A 135 8.96 0.27 -8.78
N THR A 136 8.58 0.73 -9.96
CA THR A 136 7.44 0.21 -10.72
C THR A 136 7.54 -1.28 -11.01
N LYS A 137 8.75 -1.80 -11.25
CA LYS A 137 8.97 -3.23 -11.50
C LYS A 137 8.75 -4.06 -10.24
N GLY A 138 9.23 -3.59 -9.09
CA GLY A 138 8.93 -4.20 -7.80
C GLY A 138 7.42 -4.28 -7.53
N LEU A 139 6.67 -3.21 -7.82
CA LEU A 139 5.20 -3.22 -7.69
C LEU A 139 4.53 -4.21 -8.66
N GLU A 140 5.05 -4.36 -9.89
CA GLU A 140 4.57 -5.35 -10.86
C GLU A 140 4.77 -6.79 -10.37
N ASP A 141 5.94 -7.10 -9.82
CA ASP A 141 6.27 -8.42 -9.29
C ASP A 141 5.39 -8.75 -8.07
N ILE A 142 5.23 -7.80 -7.13
CA ILE A 142 4.33 -7.96 -5.97
C ILE A 142 2.88 -8.19 -6.40
N LEU A 143 2.38 -7.44 -7.39
CA LEU A 143 1.00 -7.61 -7.86
C LEU A 143 0.81 -8.97 -8.55
N ARG A 144 1.81 -9.44 -9.30
CA ARG A 144 1.78 -10.76 -9.93
C ARG A 144 1.73 -11.88 -8.88
N ASP A 145 2.55 -11.77 -7.85
CA ASP A 145 2.65 -12.77 -6.79
C ASP A 145 1.36 -12.83 -5.95
N SER A 146 0.79 -11.68 -5.61
CA SER A 146 -0.48 -11.63 -4.85
C SER A 146 -1.65 -12.30 -5.61
N LYS A 147 -1.70 -12.17 -6.94
CA LYS A 147 -2.70 -12.86 -7.78
C LYS A 147 -2.48 -14.36 -7.85
N ALA A 148 -1.24 -14.80 -7.92
CA ALA A 148 -0.90 -16.23 -7.95
C ALA A 148 -1.30 -16.93 -6.65
N THR A 149 -1.11 -16.27 -5.49
CA THR A 149 -1.55 -16.79 -4.19
C THR A 149 -3.07 -16.88 -4.11
N SER A 150 -3.80 -15.83 -4.52
CA SER A 150 -5.28 -15.82 -4.47
C SER A 150 -5.93 -16.94 -5.29
N LEU A 151 -5.30 -17.36 -6.40
CA LEU A 151 -5.80 -18.47 -7.23
C LEU A 151 -5.60 -19.85 -6.58
N LYS A 152 -4.55 -20.02 -5.76
CA LYS A 152 -4.28 -21.27 -5.04
C LYS A 152 -5.25 -21.51 -3.90
N ASP A 153 -5.68 -20.45 -3.22
CA ASP A 153 -6.61 -20.55 -2.09
C ASP A 153 -8.08 -20.78 -2.52
N ALA A 154 -8.38 -20.68 -3.82
CA ALA A 154 -9.71 -20.86 -4.39
C ALA A 154 -9.94 -22.22 -5.10
N SER A 155 -8.92 -23.10 -5.12
CA SER A 155 -8.96 -24.45 -5.70
C SER A 155 -9.04 -25.51 -4.60
#